data_AF-A0A1H3DWI7-F1
#
_entry.id   AF-A0A1H3DWI7-F1
#
_cell.length_a   1.000
_cell.length_b   1.000
_cell.length_c   1.000
_cell.angle_alpha   90.00
_cell.angle_beta   90.00
_cell.angle_gamma   90.00
#
_symmetry.space_group_name_H-M   'P 1'
#
loop_
_entity.id
_entity.type
_entity.pdbx_description
1 polymer ?
#
loop_
_entity_poly.entity_id
_entity_poly.type
_entity_poly.pdbx_seq_one_letter_code
_entity_poly.pdbx_strand_id
1 'polypeptide(L)'
;MSDTIEIPISGTVQNNVRVNVRQGSPSTAAPVLRKLDPGTTFQVAALAVGESVDGNAHWYRISADTYIWAGACSELQQNATTAPAQPLAGPPNRSTRLNQVPLVIDISHGDGVISFQDAKNAGLVGVIHKATTGATGKDDAHAARREDALKAGLLWGAYHWGTAAPVGDQVENFISWTKADEDKNMLVALDFEPTPGNQMTIDGARAFCEQIYARLGRRPVIYSGDTLKTALGSAKDPFFGAHRLWLAQYGANPTVQSSWDTFWLWQYTDGDSGPSGCRLVSGITGDSKGRLDCDYFEGDAATLVSQWVS
;
A
#
# COMPACT_ATOMS: atom_id res chain seq x y z
N MET A 1 15.18 24.28 -22.56
CA MET A 1 15.91 23.53 -21.51
C MET A 1 15.23 22.18 -21.45
N SER A 2 15.99 21.09 -21.59
CA SER A 2 15.43 19.75 -21.61
C SER A 2 14.98 19.40 -20.19
N ASP A 3 13.67 19.30 -19.96
CA ASP A 3 13.12 18.82 -18.70
C ASP A 3 13.47 17.33 -18.57
N THR A 4 14.60 17.07 -17.93
CA THR A 4 15.06 15.72 -17.64
C THR A 4 14.09 15.13 -16.63
N ILE A 5 13.45 14.01 -16.98
CA ILE A 5 12.55 13.31 -16.07
C ILE A 5 13.40 12.70 -14.95
N GLU A 6 13.19 13.17 -13.73
CA GLU A 6 13.89 12.71 -12.54
C GLU A 6 12.94 12.05 -11.53
N ILE A 7 13.42 10.97 -10.93
CA ILE A 7 12.78 10.27 -9.83
C ILE A 7 13.63 10.57 -8.58
N PRO A 8 13.09 11.27 -7.56
CA PRO A 8 13.82 11.50 -6.32
C PRO A 8 14.20 10.18 -5.64
N ILE A 9 15.50 9.96 -5.47
CA ILE A 9 16.07 8.82 -4.74
C ILE A 9 17.24 9.32 -3.90
N SER A 10 17.41 8.79 -2.70
CA SER A 10 18.52 9.16 -1.82
C SER A 10 19.26 7.92 -1.33
N GLY A 11 20.58 8.03 -1.28
CA GLY A 11 21.43 6.93 -0.89
C GLY A 11 22.85 7.11 -1.37
N THR A 12 23.69 6.18 -1.00
CA THR A 12 25.09 6.13 -1.35
C THR A 12 25.32 5.10 -2.43
N VAL A 13 26.13 5.43 -3.43
CA VAL A 13 26.68 4.45 -4.37
C VAL A 13 28.20 4.53 -4.34
N GLN A 14 28.86 3.46 -4.78
CA GLN A 14 30.29 3.43 -5.04
C GLN A 14 30.52 3.21 -6.53
N ASN A 15 31.44 3.93 -7.16
CA ASN A 15 31.81 3.63 -8.55
C ASN A 15 32.78 2.43 -8.62
N ASN A 16 32.47 1.45 -9.49
CA ASN A 16 33.29 0.26 -9.68
C ASN A 16 34.48 0.52 -10.63
N VAL A 17 34.37 1.55 -11.47
CA VAL A 17 35.39 1.99 -12.42
C VAL A 17 35.57 3.50 -12.33
N ARG A 18 36.61 4.06 -12.95
CA ARG A 18 36.80 5.52 -13.00
C ARG A 18 35.63 6.15 -13.76
N VAL A 19 34.96 7.14 -13.16
CA VAL A 19 33.78 7.81 -13.75
C VAL A 19 33.97 9.31 -13.92
N ASN A 20 33.30 9.88 -14.92
CA ASN A 20 33.23 11.32 -15.13
C ASN A 20 31.98 11.87 -14.43
N VAL A 21 32.15 12.92 -13.63
CA VAL A 21 31.05 13.76 -13.15
C VAL A 21 30.72 14.75 -14.25
N ARG A 22 29.50 14.68 -14.79
CA ARG A 22 29.02 15.50 -15.90
C ARG A 22 28.16 16.65 -15.37
N GLN A 23 28.29 17.83 -15.94
CA GLN A 23 27.51 19.02 -15.55
C GLN A 23 26.41 19.34 -16.57
N GLY A 24 25.23 19.72 -16.12
CA GLY A 24 24.16 20.25 -16.98
C GLY A 24 23.20 19.21 -17.56
N SER A 25 23.66 18.00 -17.86
CA SER A 25 22.78 16.94 -18.38
C SER A 25 23.32 15.52 -18.16
N PRO A 26 22.43 14.51 -18.06
CA PRO A 26 22.79 13.09 -17.99
C PRO A 26 23.22 12.55 -19.38
N SER A 27 24.37 13.00 -19.87
CA SER A 27 24.90 12.61 -21.19
C SER A 27 26.43 12.57 -21.20
N THR A 28 27.00 11.70 -22.04
CA THR A 28 28.44 11.63 -22.29
C THR A 28 28.98 12.83 -23.06
N ALA A 29 28.11 13.58 -23.75
CA ALA A 29 28.44 14.83 -24.44
C ALA A 29 28.53 16.04 -23.48
N ALA A 30 27.99 15.94 -22.27
CA ALA A 30 28.04 17.02 -21.28
C ALA A 30 29.49 17.28 -20.77
N PRO A 31 29.84 18.53 -20.41
CA PRO A 31 31.17 18.85 -19.88
C PRO A 31 31.54 17.98 -18.67
N VAL A 32 32.79 17.50 -18.63
CA VAL A 32 33.34 16.81 -17.46
C VAL A 32 33.76 17.84 -16.43
N LEU A 33 33.05 17.90 -15.31
CA LEU A 33 33.41 18.77 -14.19
C LEU A 33 34.63 18.23 -13.44
N ARG A 34 34.66 16.92 -13.17
CA ARG A 34 35.78 16.21 -12.54
C ARG A 34 35.68 14.70 -12.77
N LYS A 35 36.73 13.96 -12.41
CA LYS A 35 36.75 12.49 -12.45
C LYS A 35 36.83 11.92 -11.03
N LEU A 36 36.19 10.78 -10.82
CA LEU A 36 36.28 10.01 -9.57
C LEU A 36 37.01 8.70 -9.85
N ASP A 37 37.99 8.36 -9.01
CA ASP A 37 38.71 7.09 -9.10
C ASP A 37 37.84 5.92 -8.62
N PRO A 38 38.10 4.67 -9.07
CA PRO A 38 37.34 3.50 -8.62
C PRO A 38 37.31 3.39 -7.10
N GLY A 39 36.18 2.94 -6.54
CA GLY A 39 35.98 2.81 -5.10
C GLY A 39 35.55 4.11 -4.40
N THR A 40 35.30 5.19 -5.14
CA THR A 40 34.81 6.45 -4.57
C THR A 40 33.32 6.36 -4.24
N THR A 41 32.98 6.70 -3.01
CA THR A 41 31.61 6.65 -2.50
C THR A 41 30.97 8.04 -2.53
N PHE A 42 29.73 8.16 -3.03
CA PHE A 42 29.03 9.46 -3.14
C PHE A 42 27.52 9.35 -2.97
N GLN A 43 26.91 10.48 -2.57
CA GLN A 43 25.46 10.60 -2.38
C GLN A 43 24.74 10.81 -3.71
N VAL A 44 23.60 10.15 -3.84
CA VAL A 44 22.62 10.32 -4.91
C VAL A 44 21.47 11.15 -4.35
N ALA A 45 20.99 12.10 -5.15
CA ALA A 45 19.86 12.96 -4.87
C ALA A 45 18.64 12.67 -5.78
N ALA A 46 18.87 12.10 -6.96
CA ALA A 46 17.81 11.60 -7.85
C ALA A 46 18.35 10.62 -8.90
N LEU A 47 17.44 9.87 -9.51
CA LEU A 47 17.67 9.07 -10.70
C LEU A 47 17.10 9.84 -11.88
N ALA A 48 17.93 10.08 -12.89
CA ALA A 48 17.56 10.72 -14.14
C ALA A 48 17.59 9.70 -15.28
N VAL A 49 16.70 9.85 -16.25
CA VAL A 49 16.79 9.16 -17.54
C VAL A 49 17.53 10.07 -18.52
N GLY A 50 18.62 9.56 -19.10
CA GLY A 50 19.51 10.30 -20.00
C GLY A 50 19.99 9.48 -21.18
N GLU A 51 21.17 9.84 -21.71
CA GLU A 51 21.79 9.08 -22.80
C GLU A 51 22.04 7.63 -22.39
N SER A 52 21.67 6.68 -23.26
CA SER A 52 21.96 5.27 -23.05
C SER A 52 23.43 4.99 -23.35
N VAL A 53 24.15 4.54 -22.34
CA VAL A 53 25.54 4.05 -22.46
C VAL A 53 25.50 2.56 -22.17
N ASP A 54 26.06 1.74 -23.05
CA ASP A 54 26.07 0.27 -22.94
C ASP A 54 24.69 -0.35 -22.61
N GLY A 55 23.62 0.23 -23.18
CA GLY A 55 22.25 -0.25 -22.99
C GLY A 55 21.56 0.24 -21.71
N ASN A 56 22.23 1.04 -20.87
CA ASN A 56 21.66 1.61 -19.65
C ASN A 56 21.50 3.14 -19.77
N ALA A 57 20.25 3.61 -19.71
CA ALA A 57 19.88 5.02 -19.80
C ALA A 57 19.81 5.74 -18.45
N HIS A 58 20.18 5.09 -17.35
CA HIS A 58 20.05 5.65 -16.00
C HIS A 58 21.29 6.42 -15.56
N TRP A 59 21.05 7.57 -14.95
CA TRP A 59 22.07 8.46 -14.41
C TRP A 59 21.71 8.89 -12.99
N TYR A 60 22.67 8.92 -12.09
CA TYR A 60 22.50 9.47 -10.75
C TYR A 60 22.79 10.96 -10.75
N ARG A 61 21.82 11.77 -10.31
CA ARG A 61 22.08 13.17 -9.96
C ARG A 61 22.66 13.21 -8.55
N ILE A 62 23.82 13.84 -8.38
CA ILE A 62 24.57 13.87 -7.10
C ILE A 62 24.58 15.25 -6.43
N SER A 63 24.20 16.30 -7.17
CA SER A 63 24.04 17.67 -6.65
C SER A 63 22.99 18.43 -7.48
N ALA A 64 22.90 19.76 -7.36
CA ALA A 64 21.89 20.55 -8.06
C ALA A 64 21.90 20.37 -9.60
N ASP A 65 23.07 20.13 -10.21
CA ASP A 65 23.19 20.04 -11.68
C ASP A 65 24.37 19.17 -12.15
N THR A 66 24.62 18.05 -11.45
CA THR A 66 25.68 17.12 -11.83
C THR A 66 25.24 15.67 -11.80
N TYR A 67 25.70 14.90 -12.78
CA TYR A 67 25.26 13.55 -13.08
C TYR A 67 26.43 12.59 -13.22
N ILE A 68 26.22 11.33 -12.82
CA ILE A 68 27.12 10.20 -13.06
C ILE A 68 26.30 9.06 -13.66
N TRP A 69 26.83 8.38 -14.68
CA TRP A 69 26.13 7.25 -15.29
C TRP A 69 26.03 6.06 -14.31
N ALA A 70 24.82 5.54 -14.13
CA ALA A 70 24.53 4.56 -13.08
C ALA A 70 25.17 3.19 -13.35
N GLY A 71 25.37 2.80 -14.62
CA GLY A 71 25.94 1.50 -14.96
C GLY A 71 27.42 1.31 -14.57
N ALA A 72 28.11 2.39 -14.18
CA ALA A 72 29.47 2.33 -13.65
C ALA A 72 29.53 2.25 -12.11
N CYS A 73 28.38 2.17 -11.45
CA CYS A 73 28.25 2.20 -10.00
C CYS A 73 27.74 0.87 -9.45
N SER A 74 28.00 0.63 -8.17
CA SER A 74 27.32 -0.39 -7.37
C SER A 74 25.82 -0.09 -7.29
N GLU A 75 25.05 -1.06 -6.81
CA GLU A 75 23.67 -0.81 -6.39
C GLU A 75 23.62 0.33 -5.35
N LEU A 76 22.53 1.09 -5.37
CA LEU A 76 22.27 2.19 -4.43
C LEU A 76 22.07 1.62 -3.02
N GLN A 77 23.04 1.88 -2.15
CA GLN A 77 22.97 1.62 -0.72
C GLN A 77 22.31 2.83 -0.06
N GLN A 78 21.00 2.75 0.19
CA GLN A 78 20.31 3.80 0.93
C GLN A 78 20.98 4.01 2.29
N ASN A 79 21.30 5.26 2.64
CA ASN A 79 22.00 5.52 3.89
C ASN A 79 21.14 5.13 5.08
N ALA A 80 21.55 4.11 5.81
CA ALA A 80 21.27 3.99 7.22
C ALA A 80 22.10 5.06 7.96
N THR A 81 21.47 6.10 8.48
CA THR A 81 22.14 7.12 9.29
C THR A 81 22.62 6.52 10.61
N THR A 82 23.92 6.28 10.76
CA THR A 82 24.57 6.00 12.06
C THR A 82 24.90 7.31 12.78
N ALA A 83 23.99 7.77 13.65
CA ALA A 83 24.34 8.61 14.80
C ALA A 83 24.76 7.70 15.98
N PRO A 84 25.61 8.16 16.93
CA PRO A 84 26.02 7.33 18.06
C PRO A 84 24.77 6.84 18.81
N ALA A 85 24.81 5.58 19.25
CA ALA A 85 23.69 4.83 19.83
C ALA A 85 22.93 5.63 20.90
N GLN A 86 21.93 6.37 20.45
CA GLN A 86 20.71 6.62 21.19
C GLN A 86 19.91 5.32 21.17
N PRO A 87 19.17 4.98 22.25
CA PRO A 87 18.40 3.74 22.30
C PRO A 87 17.56 3.61 21.02
N LEU A 88 17.60 2.44 20.38
CA LEU A 88 16.88 2.08 19.16
C LEU A 88 15.57 2.86 19.07
N ALA A 89 15.56 3.93 18.26
CA ALA A 89 14.34 4.66 18.02
C ALA A 89 13.37 3.65 17.40
N GLY A 90 12.15 3.59 17.94
CA GLY A 90 11.10 2.70 17.48
C GLY A 90 10.80 2.85 15.97
N PRO A 91 9.79 2.13 15.45
CA PRO A 91 9.41 2.22 14.05
C PRO A 91 9.32 3.69 13.59
N PRO A 92 9.71 4.01 12.33
CA PRO A 92 9.71 5.37 11.82
C PRO A 92 8.39 6.07 12.17
N ASN A 93 8.48 7.30 12.70
CA ASN A 93 7.31 8.06 13.14
C ASN A 93 6.26 8.06 12.01
N ARG A 94 5.01 7.73 12.34
CA ARG A 94 3.86 7.61 11.43
C ARG A 94 3.83 8.67 10.31
N SER A 95 4.17 9.92 10.62
CA SER A 95 4.27 11.01 9.65
C SER A 95 5.25 10.74 8.49
N THR A 96 6.40 10.11 8.75
CA THR A 96 7.38 9.77 7.71
C THR A 96 6.89 8.65 6.79
N ARG A 97 6.19 7.65 7.33
CA ARG A 97 5.59 6.56 6.54
C ARG A 97 4.42 7.04 5.69
N LEU A 98 3.62 7.99 6.19
CA LEU A 98 2.55 8.59 5.40
C LEU A 98 3.06 9.37 4.17
N ASN A 99 4.33 9.79 4.14
CA ASN A 99 4.93 10.43 2.97
C ASN A 99 5.48 9.43 1.94
N GLN A 100 5.47 8.12 2.22
CA GLN A 100 5.89 7.07 1.30
C GLN A 100 4.68 6.49 0.55
N VAL A 101 4.94 5.78 -0.56
CA VAL A 101 3.90 4.99 -1.24
C VAL A 101 3.25 4.05 -0.21
N PRO A 102 1.91 4.02 -0.12
CA PRO A 102 1.23 3.16 0.85
C PRO A 102 1.56 1.69 0.59
N LEU A 103 1.74 0.91 1.66
CA LEU A 103 1.99 -0.54 1.53
C LEU A 103 0.74 -1.28 1.08
N VAL A 104 -0.44 -0.77 1.45
CA VAL A 104 -1.73 -1.35 1.12
C VAL A 104 -2.63 -0.24 0.61
N ILE A 105 -3.40 -0.58 -0.41
CA ILE A 105 -4.54 0.19 -0.87
C ILE A 105 -5.75 -0.73 -0.90
N ASP A 106 -6.92 -0.13 -0.82
CA ASP A 106 -8.16 -0.79 -1.18
C ASP A 106 -8.81 -0.12 -2.39
N ILE A 107 -9.46 -0.94 -3.22
CA ILE A 107 -10.04 -0.50 -4.50
C ILE A 107 -11.31 -1.26 -4.84
N SER A 108 -12.09 -0.72 -5.75
CA SER A 108 -13.30 -1.29 -6.36
C SER A 108 -13.29 -1.11 -7.87
N HIS A 109 -14.30 -1.60 -8.59
CA HIS A 109 -14.50 -1.28 -10.01
C HIS A 109 -14.53 0.23 -10.33
N GLY A 110 -14.81 1.09 -9.34
CA GLY A 110 -14.80 2.54 -9.50
C GLY A 110 -13.40 3.14 -9.70
N ASP A 111 -12.36 2.40 -9.32
CA ASP A 111 -10.97 2.84 -9.41
C ASP A 111 -10.34 2.46 -10.74
N GLY A 112 -9.53 3.34 -11.31
CA GLY A 112 -8.73 3.04 -12.48
C GLY A 112 -7.43 2.30 -12.10
N VAL A 113 -7.15 1.23 -12.84
CA VAL A 113 -5.94 0.42 -12.74
C VAL A 113 -5.31 0.34 -14.11
N ILE A 114 -4.08 0.84 -14.24
CA ILE A 114 -3.27 0.78 -15.46
C ILE A 114 -2.28 -0.39 -15.38
N SER A 115 -1.60 -0.56 -14.24
CA SER A 115 -0.53 -1.54 -14.09
C SER A 115 -0.25 -1.87 -12.62
N PHE A 116 -0.59 -3.11 -12.21
CA PHE A 116 -0.18 -3.62 -10.90
C PHE A 116 1.34 -3.85 -10.80
N GLN A 117 2.02 -4.04 -11.93
CA GLN A 117 3.48 -4.17 -11.95
C GLN A 117 4.16 -2.84 -11.58
N ASP A 118 3.65 -1.72 -12.10
CA ASP A 118 4.16 -0.39 -11.74
C ASP A 118 3.86 -0.08 -10.28
N ALA A 119 2.68 -0.49 -9.79
CA ALA A 119 2.31 -0.35 -8.39
C ALA A 119 3.25 -1.12 -7.46
N LYS A 120 3.57 -2.37 -7.81
CA LYS A 120 4.55 -3.20 -7.11
C LYS A 120 5.92 -2.53 -7.09
N ASN A 121 6.38 -2.04 -8.24
CA ASN A 121 7.69 -1.38 -8.38
C ASN A 121 7.77 -0.07 -7.58
N ALA A 122 6.63 0.62 -7.41
CA ALA A 122 6.53 1.83 -6.58
C ALA A 122 6.56 1.54 -5.07
N GLY A 123 6.41 0.28 -4.66
CA GLY A 123 6.47 -0.13 -3.25
C GLY A 123 5.16 -0.64 -2.67
N LEU A 124 4.09 -0.77 -3.49
CA LEU A 124 2.86 -1.41 -3.04
C LEU A 124 3.13 -2.88 -2.69
N VAL A 125 2.55 -3.35 -1.58
CA VAL A 125 2.72 -4.73 -1.10
C VAL A 125 1.46 -5.53 -1.27
N GLY A 126 0.30 -4.96 -0.97
CA GLY A 126 -0.98 -5.65 -1.04
C GLY A 126 -2.12 -4.78 -1.53
N VAL A 127 -3.15 -5.44 -2.07
CA VAL A 127 -4.40 -4.81 -2.54
C VAL A 127 -5.57 -5.51 -1.86
N ILE A 128 -6.49 -4.77 -1.26
CA ILE A 128 -7.77 -5.30 -0.76
C ILE A 128 -8.87 -4.82 -1.70
N HIS A 129 -9.48 -5.72 -2.46
CA HIS A 129 -10.43 -5.35 -3.52
C HIS A 129 -11.87 -5.66 -3.13
N LYS A 130 -12.81 -4.80 -3.50
CA LYS A 130 -14.24 -5.10 -3.39
C LYS A 130 -14.56 -6.38 -4.15
N ALA A 131 -15.20 -7.35 -3.51
CA ALA A 131 -15.64 -8.56 -4.18
C ALA A 131 -17.14 -8.56 -4.39
N THR A 132 -17.90 -8.35 -3.32
CA THR A 132 -19.36 -8.45 -3.35
C THR A 132 -20.02 -7.44 -2.43
N THR A 133 -21.32 -7.21 -2.65
CA THR A 133 -22.18 -6.45 -1.74
C THR A 133 -23.56 -7.09 -1.66
N GLY A 134 -24.09 -7.21 -0.45
CA GLY A 134 -25.40 -7.83 -0.23
C GLY A 134 -25.53 -9.24 -0.80
N ALA A 135 -26.77 -9.67 -1.05
CA ALA A 135 -27.06 -11.04 -1.45
C ALA A 135 -26.58 -11.42 -2.86
N THR A 136 -26.41 -10.44 -3.77
CA THR A 136 -26.14 -10.74 -5.19
C THR A 136 -25.17 -9.80 -5.89
N GLY A 137 -24.86 -8.63 -5.30
CA GLY A 137 -23.97 -7.65 -5.91
C GLY A 137 -22.55 -8.19 -6.01
N LYS A 138 -21.93 -7.99 -7.18
CA LYS A 138 -20.59 -8.46 -7.53
C LYS A 138 -19.80 -7.34 -8.17
N ASP A 139 -18.52 -7.30 -7.87
CA ASP A 139 -17.59 -6.39 -8.52
C ASP A 139 -16.94 -7.11 -9.72
N ASP A 140 -17.37 -6.75 -10.93
CA ASP A 140 -16.96 -7.43 -12.16
C ASP A 140 -15.46 -7.27 -12.48
N ALA A 141 -14.79 -6.28 -11.88
CA ALA A 141 -13.35 -6.08 -12.07
C ALA A 141 -12.51 -7.00 -11.18
N HIS A 142 -13.09 -7.56 -10.11
CA HIS A 142 -12.37 -8.31 -9.07
C HIS A 142 -11.56 -9.48 -9.64
N ALA A 143 -12.15 -10.34 -10.47
CA ALA A 143 -11.49 -11.56 -10.93
C ALA A 143 -10.25 -11.28 -11.81
N ALA A 144 -10.40 -10.39 -12.79
CA ALA A 144 -9.30 -10.00 -13.67
C ALA A 144 -8.18 -9.28 -12.90
N ARG A 145 -8.54 -8.35 -12.01
CA ARG A 145 -7.55 -7.61 -11.21
C ARG A 145 -6.82 -8.50 -10.21
N ARG A 146 -7.51 -9.49 -9.64
CA ARG A 146 -6.86 -10.50 -8.79
C ARG A 146 -5.76 -11.23 -9.56
N GLU A 147 -6.07 -11.67 -10.77
CA GLU A 147 -5.09 -12.36 -11.61
C GLU A 147 -3.87 -11.48 -11.91
N ASP A 148 -4.09 -10.23 -12.30
CA ASP A 148 -3.01 -9.30 -12.64
C ASP A 148 -2.18 -8.88 -11.42
N ALA A 149 -2.81 -8.65 -10.27
CA ALA A 149 -2.10 -8.32 -9.02
C ALA A 149 -1.23 -9.47 -8.53
N LEU A 150 -1.75 -10.71 -8.57
CA LEU A 150 -0.99 -11.91 -8.20
C LEU A 150 0.19 -12.15 -9.16
N LYS A 151 0.00 -11.93 -10.47
CA LYS A 151 1.10 -11.99 -11.45
C LYS A 151 2.19 -10.97 -11.17
N ALA A 152 1.84 -9.78 -10.70
CA ALA A 152 2.78 -8.74 -10.28
C ALA A 152 3.46 -9.03 -8.91
N GLY A 153 3.06 -10.10 -8.22
CA GLY A 153 3.59 -10.46 -6.90
C GLY A 153 3.07 -9.58 -5.75
N LEU A 154 1.88 -9.00 -5.91
CA LEU A 154 1.16 -8.33 -4.83
C LEU A 154 0.36 -9.34 -4.01
N LEU A 155 0.18 -9.05 -2.72
CA LEU A 155 -0.78 -9.75 -1.88
C LEU A 155 -2.20 -9.36 -2.28
N TRP A 156 -3.14 -10.31 -2.21
CA TRP A 156 -4.53 -10.08 -2.57
C TRP A 156 -5.47 -10.28 -1.39
N GLY A 157 -6.37 -9.34 -1.19
CA GLY A 157 -7.48 -9.40 -0.25
C GLY A 157 -8.80 -9.11 -0.96
N ALA A 158 -9.88 -9.64 -0.41
CA ALA A 158 -11.23 -9.42 -0.90
C ALA A 158 -12.12 -8.95 0.26
N TYR A 159 -12.91 -7.90 0.03
CA TYR A 159 -13.90 -7.45 1.00
C TYR A 159 -15.34 -7.62 0.51
N HIS A 160 -16.24 -7.89 1.46
CA HIS A 160 -17.68 -7.89 1.27
C HIS A 160 -18.29 -6.63 1.92
N TRP A 161 -18.97 -5.79 1.14
CA TRP A 161 -19.73 -4.67 1.69
C TRP A 161 -21.09 -5.16 2.21
N GLY A 162 -21.19 -5.20 3.54
CA GLY A 162 -22.35 -5.67 4.27
C GLY A 162 -23.59 -4.78 4.15
N THR A 163 -24.75 -5.41 4.00
CA THR A 163 -26.06 -4.75 3.87
C THR A 163 -27.11 -5.38 4.80
N ALA A 164 -28.35 -4.88 4.77
CA ALA A 164 -29.48 -5.46 5.49
C ALA A 164 -30.01 -6.79 4.90
N ALA A 165 -29.40 -7.31 3.83
CA ALA A 165 -29.75 -8.61 3.25
C ALA A 165 -29.51 -9.78 4.23
N PRO A 166 -30.16 -10.94 4.05
CA PRO A 166 -29.89 -12.12 4.88
C PRO A 166 -28.41 -12.50 4.88
N VAL A 167 -27.83 -12.71 6.06
CA VAL A 167 -26.39 -12.96 6.21
C VAL A 167 -25.92 -14.21 5.47
N GLY A 168 -26.73 -15.28 5.45
CA GLY A 168 -26.39 -16.51 4.72
C GLY A 168 -26.20 -16.26 3.22
N ASP A 169 -27.08 -15.44 2.62
CA ASP A 169 -26.99 -15.08 1.20
C ASP A 169 -25.76 -14.20 0.93
N GLN A 170 -25.42 -13.30 1.86
CA GLN A 170 -24.22 -12.46 1.78
C GLN A 170 -22.92 -13.29 1.82
N VAL A 171 -22.86 -14.28 2.71
CA VAL A 171 -21.73 -15.21 2.82
C VAL A 171 -21.62 -16.07 1.58
N GLU A 172 -22.72 -16.66 1.09
CA GLU A 172 -22.71 -17.47 -0.13
C GLU A 172 -22.31 -16.64 -1.35
N ASN A 173 -22.79 -15.40 -1.47
CA ASN A 173 -22.39 -14.50 -2.53
C ASN A 173 -20.88 -14.22 -2.49
N PHE A 174 -20.33 -13.90 -1.31
CA PHE A 174 -18.90 -13.64 -1.15
C PHE A 174 -18.04 -14.87 -1.48
N ILE A 175 -18.35 -16.03 -0.90
CA ILE A 175 -17.55 -17.26 -1.10
C ILE A 175 -17.64 -17.72 -2.57
N SER A 176 -18.84 -17.77 -3.14
CA SER A 176 -19.03 -18.27 -4.51
C SER A 176 -18.35 -17.39 -5.56
N TRP A 177 -18.30 -16.07 -5.34
CA TRP A 177 -17.64 -15.11 -6.23
C TRP A 177 -16.12 -15.11 -6.08
N THR A 178 -15.61 -15.14 -4.86
CA THR A 178 -14.17 -15.05 -4.58
C THR A 178 -13.42 -16.37 -4.70
N LYS A 179 -14.13 -17.50 -4.53
CA LYS A 179 -13.52 -18.82 -4.31
C LYS A 179 -12.60 -18.85 -3.09
N ALA A 180 -12.97 -18.13 -2.03
CA ALA A 180 -12.15 -18.03 -0.82
C ALA A 180 -11.97 -19.35 -0.04
N ASP A 181 -12.79 -20.36 -0.32
CA ASP A 181 -12.61 -21.72 0.18
C ASP A 181 -11.56 -22.53 -0.60
N GLU A 182 -11.21 -22.09 -1.81
CA GLU A 182 -10.15 -22.67 -2.64
C GLU A 182 -8.80 -21.95 -2.46
N ASP A 183 -8.80 -20.69 -1.99
CA ASP A 183 -7.59 -19.87 -1.81
C ASP A 183 -7.33 -19.49 -0.34
N LYS A 184 -6.45 -20.24 0.31
CA LYS A 184 -6.01 -20.01 1.69
C LYS A 184 -5.07 -18.82 1.88
N ASN A 185 -4.61 -18.17 0.80
CA ASN A 185 -3.69 -17.03 0.88
C ASN A 185 -4.41 -15.68 0.71
N MET A 186 -5.65 -15.68 0.23
CA MET A 186 -6.44 -14.47 0.12
C MET A 186 -6.89 -13.97 1.49
N LEU A 187 -6.66 -12.69 1.78
CA LEU A 187 -7.25 -12.03 2.93
C LEU A 187 -8.76 -11.88 2.70
N VAL A 188 -9.56 -12.15 3.74
CA VAL A 188 -11.02 -11.96 3.71
C VAL A 188 -11.41 -10.87 4.67
N ALA A 189 -12.19 -9.90 4.22
CA ALA A 189 -12.67 -8.80 5.04
C ALA A 189 -14.20 -8.62 4.95
N LEU A 190 -14.80 -8.24 6.07
CA LEU A 190 -16.13 -7.63 6.11
C LEU A 190 -15.96 -6.12 6.14
N ASP A 191 -16.55 -5.44 5.18
CA ASP A 191 -16.77 -4.00 5.22
C ASP A 191 -18.13 -3.73 5.89
N PHE A 192 -18.04 -3.17 7.11
CA PHE A 192 -19.17 -2.82 7.97
C PHE A 192 -19.23 -1.30 8.15
N GLU A 193 -19.76 -0.61 7.14
CA GLU A 193 -19.86 0.84 7.10
C GLU A 193 -21.31 1.35 6.89
N PRO A 194 -21.56 2.68 6.95
CA PRO A 194 -22.89 3.24 6.75
C PRO A 194 -23.44 2.91 5.36
N THR A 195 -24.61 2.25 5.32
CA THR A 195 -25.34 1.95 4.08
C THR A 195 -26.74 2.53 4.19
N PRO A 196 -26.96 3.79 3.76
CA PRO A 196 -28.25 4.47 3.93
C PRO A 196 -29.42 3.67 3.35
N GLY A 197 -30.42 3.39 4.20
CA GLY A 197 -31.61 2.62 3.82
C GLY A 197 -31.39 1.11 3.66
N ASN A 198 -30.19 0.60 3.88
CA ASN A 198 -29.85 -0.82 3.69
C ASN A 198 -28.74 -1.29 4.66
N GLN A 199 -28.76 -0.80 5.89
CA GLN A 199 -27.70 -0.98 6.89
C GLN A 199 -27.63 -2.41 7.44
N MET A 200 -26.45 -3.03 7.39
CA MET A 200 -26.18 -4.24 8.18
C MET A 200 -26.23 -3.93 9.68
N THR A 201 -26.85 -4.79 10.48
CA THR A 201 -26.84 -4.67 11.95
C THR A 201 -25.55 -5.21 12.56
N ILE A 202 -25.23 -4.83 13.80
CA ILE A 202 -24.09 -5.39 14.52
C ILE A 202 -24.20 -6.91 14.72
N ASP A 203 -25.42 -7.41 14.94
CA ASP A 203 -25.70 -8.85 15.01
C ASP A 203 -25.50 -9.52 13.65
N GLY A 204 -25.84 -8.82 12.56
CA GLY A 204 -25.57 -9.27 11.19
C GLY A 204 -24.07 -9.37 10.92
N ALA A 205 -23.28 -8.39 11.35
CA ALA A 205 -21.82 -8.42 11.25
C ALA A 205 -21.20 -9.57 12.05
N ARG A 206 -21.70 -9.81 13.27
CA ARG A 206 -21.31 -10.98 14.10
C ARG A 206 -21.61 -12.29 13.37
N ALA A 207 -22.85 -12.46 12.90
CA ALA A 207 -23.27 -13.67 12.20
C ALA A 207 -22.48 -13.90 10.90
N PHE A 208 -22.15 -12.84 10.15
CA PHE A 208 -21.31 -12.93 8.95
C PHE A 208 -19.92 -13.47 9.32
N CYS A 209 -19.30 -12.90 10.36
CA CYS A 209 -17.99 -13.32 10.84
C CYS A 209 -17.96 -14.78 11.32
N GLU A 210 -19.00 -15.22 12.04
CA GLU A 210 -19.15 -16.61 12.48
C GLU A 210 -19.28 -17.58 11.31
N GLN A 211 -20.09 -17.24 10.30
CA GLN A 211 -20.28 -18.08 9.13
C GLN A 211 -19.04 -18.15 8.23
N ILE A 212 -18.32 -17.03 8.05
CA ILE A 212 -17.02 -17.05 7.36
C ILE A 212 -16.03 -17.94 8.12
N TYR A 213 -15.93 -17.81 9.44
CA TYR A 213 -15.04 -18.66 10.24
C TYR A 213 -15.42 -20.15 10.14
N ALA A 214 -16.71 -20.47 10.21
CA ALA A 214 -17.18 -21.84 10.05
C ALA A 214 -16.86 -22.43 8.67
N ARG A 215 -16.89 -21.60 7.61
CA ARG A 215 -16.62 -22.04 6.24
C ARG A 215 -15.13 -22.13 5.90
N LEU A 216 -14.33 -21.19 6.39
CA LEU A 216 -12.93 -21.02 5.98
C LEU A 216 -11.91 -21.46 7.04
N GLY A 217 -12.33 -21.63 8.30
CA GLY A 217 -11.42 -21.90 9.43
C GLY A 217 -10.55 -20.71 9.83
N ARG A 218 -10.83 -19.52 9.30
CA ARG A 218 -10.11 -18.27 9.55
C ARG A 218 -11.07 -17.10 9.72
N ARG A 219 -10.69 -16.11 10.53
CA ARG A 219 -11.56 -14.98 10.87
C ARG A 219 -11.47 -13.93 9.76
N PRO A 220 -12.56 -13.31 9.31
CA PRO A 220 -12.43 -12.13 8.46
C PRO A 220 -11.79 -10.97 9.25
N VAL A 221 -11.03 -10.13 8.54
CA VAL A 221 -10.71 -8.76 9.00
C VAL A 221 -12.01 -7.95 9.03
N ILE A 222 -12.16 -7.06 9.99
CA ILE A 222 -13.32 -6.16 10.05
C ILE A 222 -12.86 -4.76 9.67
N TYR A 223 -13.38 -4.26 8.55
CA TYR A 223 -13.31 -2.87 8.19
C TYR A 223 -14.49 -2.11 8.79
N SER A 224 -14.20 -1.07 9.58
CA SER A 224 -15.21 -0.15 10.07
C SER A 224 -14.60 1.09 10.73
N GLY A 225 -15.43 2.09 10.97
CA GLY A 225 -15.11 3.29 11.71
C GLY A 225 -16.25 3.65 12.66
N ASP A 226 -16.99 4.71 12.32
CA ASP A 226 -18.04 5.25 13.17
C ASP A 226 -19.24 4.31 13.37
N THR A 227 -19.57 3.47 12.39
CA THR A 227 -20.65 2.48 12.48
C THR A 227 -20.42 1.52 13.65
N LEU A 228 -19.24 0.90 13.70
CA LEU A 228 -18.91 -0.05 14.76
C LEU A 228 -18.72 0.65 16.11
N LYS A 229 -18.07 1.82 16.14
CA LYS A 229 -17.94 2.64 17.36
C LYS A 229 -19.29 2.99 17.96
N THR A 230 -20.25 3.40 17.11
CA THR A 230 -21.61 3.73 17.55
C THR A 230 -22.35 2.51 18.05
N ALA A 231 -22.25 1.38 17.33
CA ALA A 231 -22.95 0.16 17.69
C ALA A 231 -22.48 -0.46 19.02
N LEU A 232 -21.17 -0.41 19.30
CA LEU A 232 -20.61 -0.98 20.53
C LEU A 232 -20.45 0.03 21.68
N GLY A 233 -20.44 1.33 21.38
CA GLY A 233 -20.10 2.37 22.35
C GLY A 233 -18.74 2.11 23.01
N SER A 234 -18.67 2.24 24.34
CA SER A 234 -17.47 1.94 25.14
C SER A 234 -17.40 0.50 25.65
N ALA A 235 -18.38 -0.35 25.32
CA ALA A 235 -18.40 -1.73 25.79
C ALA A 235 -17.27 -2.53 25.12
N LYS A 236 -16.51 -3.29 25.91
CA LYS A 236 -15.57 -4.27 25.37
C LYS A 236 -16.33 -5.50 24.92
N ASP A 237 -16.26 -5.83 23.63
CA ASP A 237 -16.86 -7.02 23.07
C ASP A 237 -15.76 -8.01 22.66
N PRO A 238 -15.58 -9.12 23.40
CA PRO A 238 -14.51 -10.07 23.14
C PRO A 238 -14.67 -10.81 21.82
N PHE A 239 -15.89 -10.89 21.27
CA PHE A 239 -16.09 -11.46 19.95
C PHE A 239 -15.42 -10.58 18.90
N PHE A 240 -15.79 -9.29 18.84
CA PHE A 240 -15.22 -8.37 17.86
C PHE A 240 -13.74 -8.11 18.08
N GLY A 241 -13.29 -7.97 19.33
CA GLY A 241 -11.88 -7.81 19.69
C GLY A 241 -10.96 -8.98 19.29
N ALA A 242 -11.52 -10.16 18.97
CA ALA A 242 -10.75 -11.29 18.46
C ALA A 242 -10.46 -11.20 16.94
N HIS A 243 -11.06 -10.25 16.23
CA HIS A 243 -10.80 -9.98 14.81
C HIS A 243 -9.75 -8.89 14.67
N ARG A 244 -8.99 -8.92 13.57
CA ARG A 244 -8.14 -7.79 13.19
C ARG A 244 -9.03 -6.63 12.73
N LEU A 245 -8.72 -5.42 13.22
CA LEU A 245 -9.42 -4.19 12.82
C LEU A 245 -8.69 -3.52 11.67
N TRP A 246 -9.39 -3.32 10.56
CA TRP A 246 -9.05 -2.38 9.51
C TRP A 246 -9.85 -1.10 9.77
N LEU A 247 -9.23 -0.11 10.41
CA LEU A 247 -9.92 1.08 10.89
C LEU A 247 -10.15 2.08 9.74
N ALA A 248 -11.40 2.51 9.54
CA ALA A 248 -11.74 3.65 8.70
C ALA A 248 -11.78 4.92 9.56
N GLN A 249 -10.79 5.80 9.44
CA GLN A 249 -10.82 7.11 10.13
C GLN A 249 -9.86 8.11 9.50
N TYR A 250 -10.36 9.06 8.73
CA TYR A 250 -9.52 10.01 8.00
C TYR A 250 -9.06 11.15 8.92
N GLY A 251 -7.80 11.13 9.35
CA GLY A 251 -7.24 12.16 10.25
C GLY A 251 -5.83 11.83 10.71
N ALA A 252 -5.18 12.68 11.52
CA ALA A 252 -3.82 12.37 11.98
C ALA A 252 -3.78 11.38 13.17
N ASN A 253 -4.90 11.27 13.91
CA ASN A 253 -4.97 10.60 15.20
C ASN A 253 -6.11 9.56 15.20
N PRO A 254 -5.89 8.36 14.61
CA PRO A 254 -6.85 7.28 14.66
C PRO A 254 -7.11 6.82 16.09
N THR A 255 -8.38 6.55 16.40
CA THR A 255 -8.84 6.05 17.68
C THR A 255 -9.71 4.82 17.47
N VAL A 256 -9.33 3.72 18.10
CA VAL A 256 -10.08 2.46 18.02
C VAL A 256 -11.21 2.41 19.05
N GLN A 257 -12.21 1.58 18.78
CA GLN A 257 -13.21 1.22 19.77
C GLN A 257 -12.57 0.35 20.87
N SER A 258 -13.08 0.40 22.09
CA SER A 258 -12.46 -0.19 23.29
C SER A 258 -12.24 -1.70 23.29
N SER A 259 -12.79 -2.45 22.32
CA SER A 259 -12.53 -3.88 22.12
C SER A 259 -11.16 -4.16 21.53
N TRP A 260 -10.50 -3.15 20.92
CA TRP A 260 -9.14 -3.26 20.39
C TRP A 260 -8.19 -2.34 21.15
N ASP A 261 -6.96 -2.80 21.35
CA ASP A 261 -5.86 -1.97 21.86
C ASP A 261 -5.25 -1.10 20.75
N THR A 262 -5.25 -1.60 19.50
CA THR A 262 -4.82 -0.88 18.30
C THR A 262 -5.48 -1.46 17.05
N PHE A 263 -5.37 -0.76 15.92
CA PHE A 263 -5.79 -1.26 14.61
C PHE A 263 -4.69 -2.16 14.01
N TRP A 264 -5.08 -3.07 13.12
CA TRP A 264 -4.14 -3.82 12.28
C TRP A 264 -3.78 -3.03 11.02
N LEU A 265 -4.80 -2.57 10.28
CA LEU A 265 -4.67 -1.60 9.20
C LEU A 265 -5.47 -0.35 9.53
N TRP A 266 -5.07 0.79 8.96
CA TRP A 266 -5.79 2.04 9.12
C TRP A 266 -5.91 2.75 7.77
N GLN A 267 -7.13 2.83 7.26
CA GLN A 267 -7.45 3.66 6.11
C GLN A 267 -7.44 5.12 6.56
N TYR A 268 -6.35 5.80 6.21
CA TYR A 268 -6.07 7.15 6.72
C TYR A 268 -6.61 8.24 5.81
N THR A 269 -6.94 7.91 4.56
CA THR A 269 -7.43 8.85 3.55
C THR A 269 -8.28 8.12 2.52
N ASP A 270 -9.27 8.82 1.99
CA ASP A 270 -10.05 8.45 0.80
C ASP A 270 -9.54 9.17 -0.47
N GLY A 271 -8.31 9.66 -0.44
CA GLY A 271 -7.73 10.55 -1.45
C GLY A 271 -8.12 12.03 -1.30
N ASP A 272 -9.27 12.37 -0.72
CA ASP A 272 -9.73 13.75 -0.50
C ASP A 272 -9.41 14.22 0.93
N SER A 273 -9.93 13.49 1.91
CA SER A 273 -9.81 13.72 3.34
C SER A 273 -8.68 12.92 3.95
N GLY A 274 -8.12 13.39 5.07
CA GLY A 274 -7.05 12.71 5.80
C GLY A 274 -5.78 13.55 5.97
N PRO A 275 -4.75 13.01 6.65
CA PRO A 275 -3.49 13.71 6.86
C PRO A 275 -2.78 13.98 5.52
N SER A 276 -1.86 14.94 5.52
CA SER A 276 -0.93 15.12 4.41
C SER A 276 -0.02 13.89 4.30
N GLY A 277 0.32 13.54 3.06
CA GLY A 277 1.08 12.34 2.77
C GLY A 277 1.04 12.00 1.28
N CYS A 278 1.75 10.94 0.91
CA CYS A 278 1.58 10.33 -0.40
C CYS A 278 0.19 9.67 -0.48
N ARG A 279 -0.49 9.90 -1.59
CA ARG A 279 -1.79 9.31 -1.94
C ARG A 279 -1.77 8.75 -3.36
N LEU A 280 -0.56 8.51 -3.88
CA LEU A 280 -0.31 8.14 -5.25
C LEU A 280 0.44 6.82 -5.29
N VAL A 281 -0.05 5.92 -6.12
CA VAL A 281 0.60 4.64 -6.42
C VAL A 281 0.72 4.57 -7.94
N SER A 282 1.93 4.53 -8.47
CA SER A 282 2.11 4.40 -9.92
C SER A 282 1.34 3.20 -10.46
N GLY A 283 0.62 3.38 -11.56
CA GLY A 283 -0.23 2.32 -12.13
C GLY A 283 -1.62 2.19 -11.51
N ILE A 284 -1.94 2.91 -10.43
CA ILE A 284 -3.29 3.01 -9.86
C ILE A 284 -3.71 4.48 -9.89
N THR A 285 -4.76 4.79 -10.66
CA THR A 285 -5.20 6.18 -10.82
C THR A 285 -6.24 6.59 -9.79
N GLY A 286 -6.82 5.63 -9.05
CA GLY A 286 -7.95 5.90 -8.15
C GLY A 286 -9.24 6.15 -8.92
N ASP A 287 -10.24 6.72 -8.25
CA ASP A 287 -11.57 6.99 -8.79
C ASP A 287 -11.56 7.96 -9.98
N SER A 288 -12.75 8.26 -10.52
CA SER A 288 -12.90 9.22 -11.64
C SER A 288 -12.36 10.65 -11.38
N LYS A 289 -12.03 10.99 -10.12
CA LYS A 289 -11.41 12.26 -9.71
C LYS A 289 -9.93 12.10 -9.33
N GLY A 290 -9.38 10.91 -9.47
CA GLY A 290 -7.99 10.61 -9.11
C GLY A 290 -7.77 10.37 -7.62
N ARG A 291 -8.82 10.05 -6.86
CA ARG A 291 -8.77 9.82 -5.42
C ARG A 291 -8.59 8.33 -5.12
N LEU A 292 -7.73 8.00 -4.16
CA LEU A 292 -7.39 6.63 -3.85
C LEU A 292 -7.42 6.41 -2.34
N ASP A 293 -8.13 5.37 -1.93
CA ASP A 293 -8.14 4.90 -0.56
C ASP A 293 -6.78 4.29 -0.23
N CYS A 294 -6.14 4.81 0.82
CA CYS A 294 -4.78 4.41 1.20
C CYS A 294 -4.73 3.96 2.66
N ASP A 295 -4.01 2.87 2.89
CA ASP A 295 -3.91 2.22 4.18
C ASP A 295 -2.52 2.31 4.78
N TYR A 296 -2.50 2.52 6.08
CA TYR A 296 -1.31 2.50 6.91
C TYR A 296 -1.24 1.19 7.70
N PHE A 297 -0.07 0.56 7.65
CA PHE A 297 0.29 -0.59 8.47
C PHE A 297 1.39 -0.20 9.46
N GLU A 298 1.20 -0.53 10.74
CA GLU A 298 2.19 -0.27 11.79
C GLU A 298 3.29 -1.33 11.82
N GLY A 299 4.05 -1.42 10.72
CA GLY A 299 5.11 -2.42 10.54
C GLY A 299 5.85 -2.25 9.21
N ASP A 300 6.72 -3.19 8.89
CA ASP A 300 7.38 -3.25 7.58
C ASP A 300 6.64 -4.23 6.64
N ALA A 301 7.09 -4.27 5.37
CA ALA A 301 6.50 -5.14 4.35
C ALA A 301 6.59 -6.63 4.71
N ALA A 302 7.68 -7.07 5.35
CA ALA A 302 7.85 -8.47 5.75
C ALA A 302 6.85 -8.89 6.83
N THR A 303 6.65 -8.01 7.82
CA THR A 303 5.65 -8.20 8.87
C THR A 303 4.24 -8.21 8.28
N LEU A 304 3.94 -7.30 7.34
CA LEU A 304 2.66 -7.28 6.63
C LEU A 304 2.39 -8.60 5.90
N VAL A 305 3.37 -9.12 5.14
CA VAL A 305 3.26 -10.41 4.44
C VAL A 305 2.98 -11.54 5.43
N SER A 306 3.67 -11.57 6.57
CA SER A 306 3.48 -12.61 7.60
C SER A 306 2.10 -12.58 8.25
N GLN A 307 1.44 -11.43 8.23
CA GLN A 307 0.12 -11.20 8.83
C GLN A 307 -1.00 -11.18 7.79
N TRP A 308 -0.73 -11.30 6.49
CA TRP A 308 -1.74 -11.00 5.47
C TRP A 308 -2.97 -11.90 5.58
N VAL A 309 -2.75 -13.22 5.64
CA VAL A 309 -3.82 -14.20 5.79
C VAL A 309 -4.48 -14.04 7.15
N SER A 310 -5.82 -13.95 7.15
CA SER A 310 -6.65 -13.75 8.34
C SER A 310 -6.96 -15.04 9.08
#